data_AF-A0A9D7N0F4-F1
#
_entry.id   AF-A0A9D7N0F4-F1
#
_cell.length_a   1.000
_cell.length_b   1.000
_cell.length_c   1.000
_cell.angle_alpha   90.00
_cell.angle_beta   90.00
_cell.angle_gamma   90.00
#
_symmetry.space_group_name_H-M   'P 1'
#
loop_
_entity.id
_entity.type
_entity.pdbx_description
1 polymer ?
#
loop_
_entity_poly.entity_id
_entity_poly.type
_entity_poly.pdbx_seq_one_letter_code
_entity_poly.pdbx_strand_id
1 'polypeptide(L)'
;MSTPSSSPRRRRLVRKSLLALGAAALGWLGAYTGGVMQLSTPVDLVLSAYPISGELLEATHRAEPQSLVILLHGLARGSHSMARLERALLAQGYEVWNEGYDSRTESAAEAAARIGASVVKRLRNLDLWPRYVHAVGHSMGGLVLRRIEADQPMLRFASVVCLGSPQRAAR
;
A
#
# COMPACT_ATOMS: atom_id res chain seq x y z
N MET A 1 19.74 -7.83 -49.13
CA MET A 1 19.72 -7.82 -47.65
C MET A 1 19.68 -6.37 -47.21
N SER A 2 18.51 -5.87 -46.80
CA SER A 2 18.27 -4.44 -46.52
C SER A 2 18.21 -4.22 -45.01
N THR A 3 19.10 -3.40 -44.46
CA THR A 3 19.09 -2.97 -43.05
C THR A 3 17.98 -1.96 -42.79
N PRO A 4 17.23 -2.05 -41.68
CA PRO A 4 16.16 -1.08 -41.41
C PRO A 4 16.74 0.26 -40.93
N SER A 5 16.46 1.31 -41.72
CA SER A 5 16.75 2.70 -41.37
C SER A 5 15.87 3.17 -40.20
N SER A 6 16.49 3.57 -39.10
CA SER A 6 15.79 4.07 -37.90
C SER A 6 15.44 5.54 -38.03
N SER A 7 14.14 5.87 -38.03
CA SER A 7 13.64 7.22 -38.29
C SER A 7 14.09 8.26 -37.23
N PRO A 8 14.35 9.52 -37.64
CA PRO A 8 14.93 10.57 -36.78
C PRO A 8 14.06 10.95 -35.56
N ARG A 9 12.75 10.67 -35.60
CA ARG A 9 11.83 10.85 -34.46
C ARG A 9 12.17 9.89 -33.29
N ARG A 10 12.58 8.65 -33.59
CA ARG A 10 12.90 7.63 -32.58
C ARG A 10 14.18 7.98 -31.81
N ARG A 11 15.17 8.57 -32.49
CA ARG A 11 16.44 9.01 -31.89
C ARG A 11 16.27 10.20 -30.95
N ARG A 12 15.34 11.12 -31.26
CA ARG A 12 15.01 12.25 -30.37
C ARG A 12 14.28 11.81 -29.10
N LEU A 13 13.40 10.81 -29.20
CA LEU A 13 12.68 10.29 -28.04
C LEU A 13 13.62 9.59 -27.05
N VAL A 14 14.51 8.72 -27.55
CA VAL A 14 15.50 7.99 -26.73
C VAL A 14 16.45 8.95 -26.01
N ARG A 15 16.92 10.01 -26.69
CA ARG A 15 17.78 11.03 -26.06
C ARG A 15 17.06 11.81 -24.94
N LYS A 16 15.77 12.13 -25.11
CA LYS A 16 14.97 12.77 -24.05
C LYS A 16 14.78 11.85 -22.83
N SER A 17 14.54 10.55 -23.06
CA SER A 17 14.42 9.56 -21.98
C SER A 17 15.72 9.37 -21.19
N LEU A 18 16.88 9.35 -21.87
CA LEU A 18 18.18 9.24 -21.21
C LEU A 18 18.53 10.48 -20.37
N LEU A 19 18.17 11.69 -20.84
CA LEU A 19 18.36 12.93 -20.09
C LEU A 19 17.46 13.00 -18.84
N ALA A 20 16.21 12.53 -18.93
CA ALA A 20 15.30 12.45 -17.78
C ALA A 20 15.79 11.45 -16.72
N LEU A 21 16.33 10.30 -17.14
CA LEU A 21 16.94 9.32 -16.25
C LEU A 21 18.20 9.88 -15.55
N GLY A 22 19.03 10.64 -16.28
CA GLY A 22 20.21 11.28 -15.71
C GLY A 22 19.88 12.35 -14.66
N ALA A 23 18.85 13.16 -14.89
CA ALA A 23 18.39 14.17 -13.92
C ALA A 23 17.81 13.54 -12.65
N ALA A 24 17.08 12.43 -12.77
CA ALA A 24 16.57 11.68 -11.62
C ALA A 24 17.70 11.05 -10.78
N ALA A 25 18.77 10.57 -11.42
CA ALA A 25 19.94 10.01 -10.74
C ALA A 25 20.75 11.07 -9.96
N LEU A 26 20.88 12.29 -10.50
CA LEU A 26 21.55 13.41 -9.84
C LEU A 26 20.75 13.94 -8.64
N GLY A 27 19.42 14.01 -8.74
CA GLY A 27 18.55 14.32 -7.60
C GLY A 27 18.64 13.28 -6.48
N TRP A 28 18.82 12.01 -6.83
CA TRP A 28 19.07 10.90 -5.89
C TRP A 28 20.38 11.06 -5.12
N LEU A 29 21.45 11.49 -5.78
CA LEU A 29 22.75 11.67 -5.15
C LEU A 29 22.74 12.84 -4.15
N GLY A 30 22.03 13.93 -4.46
CA GLY A 30 21.87 15.08 -3.56
C GLY A 30 21.04 14.79 -2.31
N ALA A 31 20.05 13.89 -2.41
CA ALA A 31 19.27 13.43 -1.26
C ALA A 31 20.06 12.48 -0.33
N TYR A 32 21.08 11.79 -0.85
CA TYR A 32 21.90 10.83 -0.09
C TYR A 32 22.85 11.51 0.91
N THR A 33 23.28 12.75 0.65
CA THR A 33 24.25 13.47 1.50
C THR A 33 23.61 14.33 2.60
N GLY A 34 22.27 14.42 2.67
CA GLY A 34 21.53 15.43 3.45
C GLY A 34 20.86 15.00 4.75
N GLY A 35 21.12 13.80 5.29
CA GLY A 35 20.84 13.50 6.71
C GLY A 35 19.37 13.35 7.17
N VAL A 36 18.37 13.37 6.29
CA VAL A 36 16.97 13.03 6.62
C VAL A 36 16.50 11.86 5.77
N MET A 37 16.95 10.66 6.11
CA MET A 37 16.56 9.43 5.42
C MET A 37 15.38 8.76 6.15
N GLN A 38 14.16 9.25 5.89
CA GLN A 38 13.00 8.35 5.91
C GLN A 38 13.23 7.39 4.73
N LEU A 39 13.62 6.15 5.02
CA LEU A 39 13.81 5.09 4.02
C LEU A 39 12.47 4.72 3.37
N SER A 40 11.98 5.57 2.46
CA SER A 40 11.10 5.14 1.39
C SER A 40 11.96 4.27 0.47
N THR A 41 11.81 2.96 0.61
CA THR A 41 12.48 1.99 -0.27
C THR A 41 12.08 2.25 -1.73
N PRO A 42 12.86 1.81 -2.74
CA PRO A 42 12.53 2.01 -4.15
C PRO A 42 11.10 1.56 -4.55
N VAL A 43 10.51 0.62 -3.80
CA VAL A 43 9.11 0.17 -4.02
C VAL A 43 8.09 1.28 -3.74
N ASP A 44 8.30 2.11 -2.71
CA ASP A 44 7.38 3.22 -2.42
C ASP A 44 7.38 4.26 -3.53
N LEU A 45 8.55 4.52 -4.12
CA LEU A 45 8.67 5.41 -5.26
C LEU A 45 8.02 4.80 -6.50
N VAL A 46 8.22 3.52 -6.78
CA VAL A 46 7.61 2.84 -7.94
C VAL A 46 6.09 2.78 -7.82
N LEU A 47 5.58 2.41 -6.65
CA LEU A 47 4.14 2.42 -6.38
C LEU A 47 3.59 3.85 -6.40
N SER A 48 4.30 4.84 -5.84
CA SER A 48 3.91 6.25 -5.80
C SER A 48 4.00 6.97 -7.16
N ALA A 49 4.92 6.57 -8.02
CA ALA A 49 5.19 7.19 -9.32
C ALA A 49 4.26 6.67 -10.43
N TYR A 50 3.68 5.49 -10.29
CA TYR A 50 2.68 5.00 -11.24
C TYR A 50 1.31 5.61 -10.94
N PRO A 51 0.69 6.36 -11.87
CA PRO A 51 -0.70 6.76 -11.73
C PRO A 51 -1.57 5.50 -11.68
N ILE A 52 -2.40 5.38 -10.65
CA ILE A 52 -3.47 4.37 -10.66
C ILE A 52 -4.41 4.82 -11.79
N SER A 53 -4.39 4.09 -12.90
CA SER A 53 -5.18 4.42 -14.10
C SER A 53 -6.67 4.41 -13.77
N GLY A 54 -7.38 5.44 -14.23
CA GLY A 54 -8.81 5.65 -13.94
C GLY A 54 -9.71 4.47 -14.32
N GLU A 55 -9.37 3.71 -15.37
CA GLU A 55 -10.08 2.48 -15.77
C GLU A 55 -10.02 1.37 -14.71
N LEU A 56 -8.90 1.23 -14.00
CA LEU A 56 -8.77 0.29 -12.88
C LEU A 56 -9.55 0.77 -11.65
N LEU A 57 -9.78 2.09 -11.54
CA LEU A 57 -10.61 2.71 -10.51
C LEU A 57 -12.11 2.46 -10.79
N GLU A 58 -12.55 2.60 -12.04
CA GLU A 58 -13.96 2.38 -12.43
C GLU A 58 -14.39 0.92 -12.38
N ALA A 59 -13.45 -0.02 -12.56
CA ALA A 59 -13.72 -1.45 -12.44
C ALA A 59 -13.86 -1.94 -10.99
N THR A 60 -13.57 -1.10 -9.99
CA THR A 60 -13.82 -1.45 -8.59
C THR A 60 -15.29 -1.22 -8.25
N HIS A 61 -15.89 -2.21 -7.58
CA HIS A 61 -17.26 -2.13 -7.07
C HIS A 61 -17.44 -0.80 -6.35
N ARG A 62 -18.46 0.01 -6.72
CA ARG A 62 -18.80 1.21 -5.95
C ARG A 62 -18.84 0.82 -4.48
N ALA A 63 -18.19 1.62 -3.64
CA ALA A 63 -18.18 1.39 -2.21
C ALA A 63 -19.63 1.16 -1.76
N GLU A 64 -19.89 -0.05 -1.23
CA GLU A 64 -21.17 -0.28 -0.57
C GLU A 64 -21.29 0.75 0.55
N PRO A 65 -22.45 1.39 0.75
CA PRO A 65 -22.63 2.36 1.82
C PRO A 65 -22.08 1.79 3.12
N GLN A 66 -21.14 2.52 3.76
CA GLN A 66 -20.50 2.16 5.03
C GLN A 66 -19.39 1.08 4.98
N SER A 67 -18.65 0.97 3.88
CA SER A 67 -17.47 0.09 3.80
C SER A 67 -16.22 0.71 4.45
N LEU A 68 -15.60 -0.01 5.39
CA LEU A 68 -14.36 0.39 6.09
C LEU A 68 -13.15 -0.38 5.55
N VAL A 69 -12.08 0.33 5.19
CA VAL A 69 -10.80 -0.25 4.80
C VAL A 69 -9.73 -0.02 5.86
N ILE A 70 -9.16 -1.09 6.40
CA ILE A 70 -8.04 -1.04 7.35
C ILE A 70 -6.73 -1.11 6.58
N LEU A 71 -5.82 -0.17 6.83
CA LEU A 71 -4.48 -0.15 6.20
C LEU A 71 -3.40 -0.39 7.24
N LEU A 72 -2.55 -1.40 7.03
CA LEU A 72 -1.40 -1.71 7.89
C LEU A 72 -0.08 -1.65 7.12
N HIS A 73 0.86 -0.84 7.63
CA HIS A 73 2.20 -0.69 7.05
C HIS A 73 3.13 -1.87 7.37
N GLY A 74 4.30 -1.88 6.73
CA GLY A 74 5.35 -2.90 6.93
C GLY A 74 6.36 -2.56 8.02
N LEU A 75 7.39 -3.40 8.14
CA LEU A 75 8.51 -3.25 9.07
C LEU A 75 9.24 -1.91 8.92
N ALA A 76 9.63 -1.31 10.04
CA ALA A 76 10.37 -0.06 10.15
C ALA A 76 9.69 1.17 9.49
N ARG A 77 8.37 1.11 9.28
CA ARG A 77 7.56 2.17 8.66
C ARG A 77 6.52 2.70 9.66
N GLY A 78 5.78 3.72 9.24
CA GLY A 78 4.57 4.20 9.89
C GLY A 78 3.38 4.28 8.93
N SER A 79 2.21 4.66 9.45
CA SER A 79 0.97 4.83 8.69
C SER A 79 1.10 5.79 7.49
N HIS A 80 2.01 6.77 7.57
CA HIS A 80 2.29 7.69 6.45
C HIS A 80 2.70 6.97 5.15
N SER A 81 3.29 5.76 5.25
CA SER A 81 3.65 4.97 4.07
C SER A 81 2.43 4.48 3.28
N MET A 82 1.26 4.44 3.91
CA MET A 82 -0.02 4.07 3.31
C MET A 82 -0.87 5.29 2.91
N ALA A 83 -0.43 6.52 3.18
CA ALA A 83 -1.24 7.74 3.03
C ALA A 83 -1.69 8.03 1.59
N ARG A 84 -0.94 7.56 0.57
CA ARG A 84 -1.37 7.69 -0.83
C ARG A 84 -2.55 6.77 -1.15
N LEU A 85 -2.52 5.54 -0.64
CA LEU A 85 -3.62 4.58 -0.79
C LEU A 85 -4.85 5.04 0.00
N GLU A 86 -4.64 5.54 1.22
CA GLU A 86 -5.70 6.14 2.03
C GLU A 86 -6.44 7.24 1.26
N ARG A 87 -5.72 8.22 0.70
CA ARG A 87 -6.34 9.30 -0.10
C ARG A 87 -7.09 8.79 -1.31
N ALA A 88 -6.55 7.77 -2.00
CA ALA A 88 -7.21 7.19 -3.17
C ALA A 88 -8.52 6.51 -2.77
N LEU A 89 -8.54 5.74 -1.68
CA LEU A 89 -9.74 5.06 -1.18
C LEU A 89 -10.79 6.04 -0.65
N LEU A 90 -10.38 7.06 0.10
CA LEU A 90 -11.27 8.13 0.55
C LEU A 90 -11.92 8.86 -0.64
N ALA A 91 -11.16 9.12 -1.71
CA ALA A 91 -11.70 9.73 -2.93
C ALA A 91 -12.71 8.83 -3.67
N GLN A 92 -12.71 7.52 -3.41
CA GLN A 92 -13.71 6.57 -3.91
C GLN A 92 -14.90 6.37 -2.96
N GLY A 93 -14.94 7.09 -1.84
CA GLY A 93 -16.06 7.05 -0.88
C GLY A 93 -15.97 5.94 0.18
N TYR A 94 -14.83 5.28 0.33
CA TYR A 94 -14.60 4.37 1.45
C TYR A 94 -14.31 5.14 2.73
N GLU A 95 -14.71 4.58 3.87
CA GLU A 95 -14.06 4.93 5.13
C GLU A 95 -12.71 4.24 5.20
N VAL A 96 -11.69 4.95 5.67
CA VAL A 96 -10.34 4.39 5.80
C VAL A 96 -9.87 4.55 7.23
N TRP A 97 -9.28 3.50 7.76
CA TRP A 97 -8.55 3.54 9.01
C TRP A 97 -7.10 3.09 8.78
N ASN A 98 -6.23 4.08 8.67
CA ASN A 98 -4.80 3.92 8.48
C ASN A 98 -4.09 3.84 9.83
N GLU A 99 -4.14 2.65 10.44
CA GLU A 99 -3.63 2.40 11.79
C GLU A 99 -2.11 2.15 11.76
N GLY A 100 -1.40 2.91 12.60
CA GLY A 100 0.03 2.71 12.84
C GLY A 100 0.30 1.69 13.94
N TYR A 101 1.47 1.07 13.92
CA TYR A 101 1.96 0.23 15.01
C TYR A 101 3.49 0.27 15.08
N ASP A 102 4.08 0.01 16.25
CA ASP A 102 5.54 0.02 16.37
C ASP A 102 6.12 -1.27 15.80
N SER A 103 6.25 -1.28 14.48
CA SER A 103 6.75 -2.43 13.74
C SER A 103 8.18 -2.87 14.11
N ARG A 104 8.95 -2.07 14.86
CA ARG A 104 10.32 -2.43 15.26
C ARG A 104 10.37 -3.17 16.58
N THR A 105 9.45 -2.87 17.49
CA THR A 105 9.47 -3.37 18.87
C THR A 105 8.27 -4.26 19.19
N GLU A 106 7.12 -3.99 18.57
CA GLU A 106 5.90 -4.77 18.70
C GLU A 106 5.98 -6.00 17.79
N SER A 107 5.80 -7.20 18.35
CA SER A 107 5.68 -8.42 17.57
C SER A 107 4.40 -8.39 16.73
N ALA A 108 4.37 -9.17 15.63
CA ALA A 108 3.18 -9.27 14.80
C ALA A 108 1.95 -9.78 15.56
N ALA A 109 2.15 -10.58 16.61
CA ALA A 109 1.06 -11.09 17.45
C ALA A 109 0.51 -10.01 18.40
N GLU A 110 1.37 -9.21 19.02
CA GLU A 110 0.96 -8.09 19.88
C GLU A 110 0.21 -7.04 19.07
N ALA A 111 0.76 -6.66 17.92
CA ALA A 111 0.11 -5.73 16.99
C ALA A 111 -1.25 -6.26 16.55
N ALA A 112 -1.35 -7.54 16.21
CA ALA A 112 -2.62 -8.16 15.82
C ALA A 112 -3.65 -8.14 16.95
N ALA A 113 -3.27 -8.47 18.18
CA ALA A 113 -4.18 -8.45 19.32
C ALA A 113 -4.72 -7.04 19.59
N ARG A 114 -3.83 -6.04 19.65
CA ARG A 114 -4.19 -4.64 19.92
C ARG A 114 -5.06 -4.03 18.81
N ILE A 115 -4.64 -4.21 17.56
CA ILE A 115 -5.34 -3.67 16.39
C ILE A 115 -6.68 -4.39 16.24
N GLY A 116 -6.71 -5.72 16.33
CA GLY A 116 -7.94 -6.52 16.25
C GLY A 116 -8.98 -6.09 17.29
N ALA A 117 -8.57 -5.90 18.56
CA ALA A 117 -9.47 -5.39 19.60
C ALA A 117 -10.02 -3.99 19.26
N SER A 118 -9.17 -3.11 18.73
CA SER A 118 -9.57 -1.76 18.31
C SER A 118 -10.54 -1.80 17.11
N VAL A 119 -10.36 -2.74 16.17
CA VAL A 119 -11.30 -3.01 15.07
C VAL A 119 -12.65 -3.45 15.60
N VAL A 120 -12.70 -4.46 16.48
CA VAL A 120 -13.97 -4.90 17.08
C VAL A 120 -14.70 -3.73 17.74
N LYS A 121 -13.97 -2.92 18.53
CA LYS A 121 -14.55 -1.76 19.22
C LYS A 121 -15.11 -0.73 18.22
N ARG A 122 -14.37 -0.44 17.15
CA ARG A 122 -14.79 0.52 16.13
C ARG A 122 -16.03 0.04 15.38
N LEU A 123 -16.06 -1.23 14.98
CA LEU A 123 -17.22 -1.80 14.28
C LEU A 123 -18.49 -1.77 15.12
N ARG A 124 -18.38 -2.07 16.42
CA ARG A 124 -19.52 -1.93 17.35
C ARG A 124 -20.02 -0.50 17.44
N ASN A 125 -19.13 0.49 17.47
CA ASN A 125 -19.51 1.89 17.55
C ASN A 125 -20.17 2.41 16.27
N LEU A 126 -19.80 1.85 15.12
CA LEU A 126 -20.33 2.25 13.81
C LEU A 126 -21.54 1.41 13.37
N ASP A 127 -21.98 0.44 14.19
CA ASP A 127 -22.98 -0.58 13.84
C ASP A 127 -22.68 -1.29 12.50
N LEU A 128 -21.38 -1.47 12.22
CA LEU A 128 -20.92 -2.07 10.96
C LEU A 128 -20.76 -3.57 11.10
N TRP A 129 -21.29 -4.26 10.11
CA TRP A 129 -21.15 -5.70 9.99
C TRP A 129 -19.77 -6.05 9.40
N PRO A 130 -19.11 -7.12 9.86
CA PRO A 130 -17.79 -7.55 9.35
C PRO A 130 -17.71 -7.71 7.82
N ARG A 131 -18.85 -7.99 7.16
CA ARG A 131 -18.99 -8.08 5.69
C ARG A 131 -18.70 -6.79 4.93
N TYR A 132 -18.58 -5.65 5.61
CA TYR A 132 -18.22 -4.35 5.02
C TYR A 132 -16.79 -3.92 5.38
N VAL A 133 -16.01 -4.80 5.99
CA VAL A 133 -14.66 -4.49 6.46
C VAL A 133 -13.64 -5.14 5.54
N HIS A 134 -12.89 -4.31 4.83
CA HIS A 134 -11.80 -4.71 3.96
C HIS A 134 -10.47 -4.40 4.64
N ALA A 135 -9.41 -5.08 4.24
CA ALA A 135 -8.08 -4.82 4.78
C ALA A 135 -6.99 -4.87 3.71
N VAL A 136 -6.01 -3.97 3.82
CA VAL A 136 -4.80 -3.95 2.99
C VAL A 136 -3.56 -3.91 3.88
N GLY A 137 -2.69 -4.88 3.73
CA GLY A 137 -1.44 -4.97 4.49
C GLY A 137 -0.23 -4.96 3.59
N HIS A 138 0.77 -4.12 3.89
CA HIS A 138 2.04 -4.10 3.17
C HIS A 138 3.13 -4.87 3.92
N SER A 139 3.86 -5.75 3.24
CA SER A 139 4.95 -6.56 3.81
C SER A 139 4.52 -7.22 5.12
N MET A 140 5.15 -6.90 6.25
CA MET A 140 4.78 -7.38 7.59
C MET A 140 3.33 -7.07 7.99
N GLY A 141 2.74 -5.97 7.52
CA GLY A 141 1.34 -5.62 7.81
C GLY A 141 0.34 -6.68 7.31
N GLY A 142 0.66 -7.40 6.24
CA GLY A 142 -0.17 -8.52 5.79
C GLY A 142 -0.10 -9.72 6.73
N LEU A 143 1.04 -9.97 7.40
CA LEU A 143 1.14 -11.01 8.44
C LEU A 143 0.27 -10.65 9.65
N VAL A 144 0.28 -9.38 10.06
CA VAL A 144 -0.57 -8.86 11.14
C VAL A 144 -2.04 -9.08 10.81
N LEU A 145 -2.49 -8.75 9.59
CA LEU A 145 -3.87 -8.99 9.16
C LEU A 145 -4.27 -10.46 9.22
N ARG A 146 -3.41 -11.36 8.74
CA ARG A 146 -3.69 -12.81 8.81
C ARG A 146 -3.75 -13.30 10.25
N ARG A 147 -2.93 -12.74 11.13
CA ARG A 147 -2.97 -13.06 12.56
C ARG A 147 -4.26 -12.55 13.21
N ILE A 148 -4.74 -11.36 12.84
CA ILE A 148 -6.05 -10.85 13.27
C ILE A 148 -7.16 -11.82 12.87
N GLU A 149 -7.19 -12.27 11.61
CA GLU A 149 -8.22 -13.22 11.14
C GLU A 149 -8.17 -14.58 11.88
N ALA A 150 -6.97 -15.02 12.29
CA ALA A 150 -6.78 -16.25 13.04
C ALA A 150 -7.21 -16.10 14.51
N ASP A 151 -6.86 -14.98 15.14
CA ASP A 151 -7.10 -14.74 16.56
C ASP A 151 -8.51 -14.19 16.85
N GLN A 152 -9.17 -13.60 15.84
CA GLN A 152 -10.50 -12.99 15.94
C GLN A 152 -11.43 -13.55 14.85
N PRO A 153 -12.00 -14.76 14.99
CA PRO A 153 -12.87 -15.37 13.98
C PRO A 153 -14.11 -14.53 13.63
N MET A 154 -14.56 -13.68 14.56
CA MET A 154 -15.67 -12.74 14.35
C MET A 154 -15.32 -11.57 13.42
N LEU A 155 -14.01 -11.31 13.22
CA LEU A 155 -13.46 -10.31 12.30
C LEU A 155 -12.92 -10.97 11.04
N ARG A 156 -13.77 -11.75 10.34
CA ARG A 156 -13.44 -12.14 8.97
C ARG A 156 -13.65 -10.94 8.06
N PHE A 157 -12.55 -10.42 7.52
CA PHE A 157 -12.60 -9.34 6.54
C PHE A 157 -13.32 -9.82 5.27
N ALA A 158 -14.12 -8.94 4.69
CA ALA A 158 -14.77 -9.16 3.40
C ALA A 158 -13.75 -9.39 2.28
N SER A 159 -12.62 -8.69 2.35
CA SER A 159 -11.48 -8.92 1.46
C SER A 159 -10.17 -8.53 2.14
N VAL A 160 -9.10 -9.28 1.86
CA VAL A 160 -7.75 -8.97 2.33
C VAL A 160 -6.79 -8.89 1.15
N VAL A 161 -6.16 -7.75 0.96
CA VAL A 161 -5.11 -7.52 -0.03
C VAL A 161 -3.76 -7.46 0.68
N CYS A 162 -2.80 -8.28 0.23
CA CYS A 162 -1.44 -8.27 0.77
C CYS A 162 -0.45 -7.77 -0.28
N LEU A 163 0.23 -6.66 0.01
CA LEU A 163 1.20 -6.02 -0.87
C LEU A 163 2.61 -6.43 -0.46
N GLY A 164 3.23 -7.35 -1.20
CA GLY A 164 4.61 -7.78 -0.93
C GLY A 164 4.78 -8.46 0.44
N SER A 165 3.71 -8.98 1.03
CA SER A 165 3.77 -9.74 2.29
C SER A 165 4.35 -11.12 2.06
N PRO A 166 5.34 -11.54 2.87
CA PRO A 166 5.81 -12.92 2.81
C PRO A 166 4.66 -13.83 3.29
N GLN A 167 4.07 -14.59 2.36
CA GLN A 167 3.08 -15.60 2.69
C GLN A 167 3.80 -16.95 2.80
N ARG A 168 3.48 -17.76 3.82
CA ARG A 168 3.82 -19.19 3.75
C ARG A 168 2.84 -19.82 2.77
N ALA A 169 3.34 -20.54 1.76
CA ALA A 169 2.49 -21.38 0.93
C ALA A 169 1.73 -22.38 1.81
N ALA A 170 0.49 -22.68 1.42
CA ALA A 170 -0.36 -23.67 2.07
C ALA A 170 0.43 -24.99 2.27
N ARG A 171 0.28 -25.58 3.46
CA ARG A 171 0.39 -27.03 3.58
C ARG A 171 -0.94 -27.64 3.16
#